data_AF-A0A536LCQ7-F1
#
_entry.id   AF-A0A536LCQ7-F1
#
_cell.length_a   1.000
_cell.length_b   1.000
_cell.length_c   1.000
_cell.angle_alpha   90.00
_cell.angle_beta   90.00
_cell.angle_gamma   90.00
#
_symmetry.space_group_name_H-M   'P 1'
#
loop_
_entity.id
_entity.type
_entity.pdbx_description
1 polymer ?
#
loop_
_entity_poly.entity_id
_entity_poly.type
_entity_poly.pdbx_seq_one_letter_code
_entity_poly.pdbx_strand_id
1 'polypeptide(L)'
;MSLTRVDQQHLAGAHLARSHAVVEEQPPAGDDQRHGDRVAVLGHALAGLQTQADDTHRPAVRDLFETEGSRLLTDVRTRHVNIIHATGVEGARRARGTVVVIDVLRSFTVSAYALAGGARECLLVRSVTEARALADRTEGAVICAEEDALPVEGIPLSNSPTMVRELDLRGRVLIQRSTAGTQVAAAASGDDIFAASLVVARATVQACLSKKPGTLTLVASADHPEDHACASYMEALIGGQSPDLEALLAPLRRSERYLRALSGTWPGFPPTDLELALRGDVFDFAMPVARDAGYLRLHASF
;
A
#
# COMPACT_ATOMS: atom_id res chain seq x y z
N MET A 1 40.10 -33.97 -43.39
CA MET A 1 40.58 -34.84 -42.29
C MET A 1 40.63 -34.00 -41.02
N SER A 2 40.18 -34.45 -39.85
CA SER A 2 39.29 -35.58 -39.58
C SER A 2 38.40 -35.29 -38.37
N LEU A 3 37.21 -35.90 -38.37
CA LEU A 3 36.28 -35.97 -37.24
C LEU A 3 36.81 -36.86 -36.12
N THR A 4 36.41 -36.58 -34.87
CA THR A 4 35.97 -37.63 -33.91
C THR A 4 35.10 -37.05 -32.78
N ARG A 5 34.02 -37.77 -32.43
CA ARG A 5 33.18 -37.60 -31.23
C ARG A 5 33.52 -38.69 -30.20
N VAL A 6 33.54 -38.37 -28.90
CA VAL A 6 33.20 -39.21 -27.71
C VAL A 6 32.93 -38.22 -26.54
N ASP A 7 31.86 -38.19 -25.74
CA ASP A 7 30.55 -38.88 -25.61
C ASP A 7 30.34 -39.85 -24.41
N GLN A 8 29.11 -39.81 -23.87
CA GLN A 8 28.40 -40.69 -22.90
C GLN A 8 28.97 -41.05 -21.51
N GLN A 9 28.26 -40.53 -20.48
CA GLN A 9 27.63 -41.22 -19.32
C GLN A 9 28.38 -42.27 -18.47
N HIS A 10 28.35 -42.08 -17.14
CA HIS A 10 27.85 -43.01 -16.07
C HIS A 10 27.79 -42.19 -14.74
N LEU A 11 26.76 -42.18 -13.88
CA LEU A 11 25.99 -43.20 -13.11
C LEU A 11 26.59 -43.58 -11.73
N ALA A 12 26.24 -42.79 -10.70
CA ALA A 12 26.08 -43.16 -9.27
C ALA A 12 25.61 -41.90 -8.49
N GLY A 13 24.84 -41.93 -7.40
CA GLY A 13 24.26 -43.07 -6.68
C GLY A 13 24.44 -42.94 -5.15
N ALA A 14 23.57 -42.19 -4.47
CA ALA A 14 23.67 -41.95 -3.01
C ALA A 14 22.29 -41.99 -2.31
N HIS A 15 22.24 -42.63 -1.14
CA HIS A 15 21.02 -42.89 -0.37
C HIS A 15 20.43 -41.63 0.28
N LEU A 16 19.10 -41.51 0.28
CA LEU A 16 18.36 -40.79 1.33
C LEU A 16 17.86 -41.80 2.37
N ALA A 17 18.35 -41.67 3.60
CA ALA A 17 17.90 -42.47 4.74
C ALA A 17 16.61 -41.88 5.34
N ARG A 18 15.76 -42.74 5.91
CA ARG A 18 14.54 -42.32 6.63
C ARG A 18 14.91 -41.82 8.03
N SER A 19 14.50 -40.60 8.38
CA SER A 19 14.39 -40.15 9.76
C SER A 19 12.95 -40.30 10.24
N HIS A 20 12.75 -40.88 11.43
CA HIS A 20 11.43 -40.99 12.05
C HIS A 20 11.05 -39.66 12.70
N ALA A 21 9.78 -39.27 12.57
CA ALA A 21 9.19 -38.26 13.45
C ALA A 21 8.91 -38.89 14.82
N VAL A 22 9.28 -38.19 15.89
CA VAL A 22 8.82 -38.47 17.25
C VAL A 22 7.73 -37.44 17.57
N VAL A 23 6.56 -37.91 17.96
CA VAL A 23 5.47 -37.08 18.48
C VAL A 23 5.48 -37.23 19.99
N GLU A 24 5.52 -36.12 20.71
CA GLU A 24 5.50 -36.06 22.16
C GLU A 24 4.25 -35.30 22.60
N GLU A 25 3.26 -36.01 23.15
CA GLU A 25 1.97 -35.44 23.53
C GLU A 25 2.03 -34.87 24.97
N GLN A 26 1.55 -33.64 25.14
CA GLN A 26 1.35 -33.05 26.48
C GLN A 26 -0.12 -33.26 26.93
N PRO A 27 -0.36 -33.59 28.21
CA PRO A 27 -1.71 -33.75 28.74
C PRO A 27 -2.40 -32.38 28.98
N PRO A 28 -3.73 -32.30 28.87
CA PRO A 28 -4.47 -31.06 29.06
C PRO A 28 -4.53 -30.62 30.53
N ALA A 29 -4.57 -29.30 30.76
CA ALA A 29 -4.81 -28.71 32.07
C ALA A 29 -6.27 -28.89 32.52
N GLY A 30 -6.48 -29.04 33.83
CA GLY A 30 -7.81 -29.23 34.42
C GLY A 30 -8.60 -27.93 34.61
N ASP A 31 -9.93 -28.06 34.55
CA ASP A 31 -10.90 -26.99 34.71
C ASP A 31 -11.31 -26.84 36.20
N ASP A 32 -11.32 -25.62 36.76
CA ASP A 32 -11.85 -25.31 38.10
C ASP A 32 -12.52 -23.93 38.09
N GLN A 33 -13.84 -23.92 37.86
CA GLN A 33 -14.69 -22.80 38.24
C GLN A 33 -15.85 -23.29 39.09
N ARG A 34 -15.91 -22.78 40.32
CA ARG A 34 -16.94 -23.11 41.31
C ARG A 34 -18.15 -22.17 41.21
N HIS A 35 -19.32 -22.74 41.53
CA HIS A 35 -20.59 -22.04 41.64
C HIS A 35 -20.56 -20.90 42.68
N GLY A 36 -21.32 -19.84 42.40
CA GLY A 36 -22.46 -19.57 43.30
C GLY A 36 -22.51 -18.23 44.06
N ASP A 37 -23.27 -17.31 43.47
CA ASP A 37 -24.54 -16.80 44.04
C ASP A 37 -24.58 -15.44 44.77
N ARG A 38 -25.75 -14.80 44.63
CA ARG A 38 -26.32 -13.61 45.32
C ARG A 38 -25.83 -12.21 44.88
N VAL A 39 -26.64 -11.14 44.78
CA VAL A 39 -28.08 -10.83 44.51
C VAL A 39 -28.47 -9.55 45.28
N ALA A 40 -28.75 -8.46 44.55
CA ALA A 40 -29.65 -7.33 44.86
C ALA A 40 -29.65 -6.43 43.59
N VAL A 41 -30.73 -6.05 42.89
CA VAL A 41 -32.15 -5.78 43.20
C VAL A 41 -32.41 -4.41 43.83
N LEU A 42 -32.68 -3.41 42.97
CA LEU A 42 -33.58 -2.24 43.11
C LEU A 42 -33.35 -1.31 41.89
N GLY A 43 -34.33 -0.65 41.27
CA GLY A 43 -35.79 -0.78 41.38
C GLY A 43 -36.53 0.54 41.09
N HIS A 44 -37.47 0.54 40.13
CA HIS A 44 -38.47 1.59 39.85
C HIS A 44 -37.96 2.93 39.23
N ALA A 45 -38.79 3.77 38.58
CA ALA A 45 -40.02 3.59 37.77
C ALA A 45 -40.42 4.94 37.10
N LEU A 46 -41.56 4.94 36.38
CA LEU A 46 -42.29 6.09 35.80
C LEU A 46 -41.60 6.66 34.53
N ALA A 47 -42.27 6.90 33.39
CA ALA A 47 -43.58 7.51 33.09
C ALA A 47 -43.65 9.01 33.45
N GLY A 48 -44.13 9.92 32.60
CA GLY A 48 -44.64 9.75 31.24
C GLY A 48 -45.68 10.84 30.94
N LEU A 49 -45.34 11.81 30.09
CA LEU A 49 -46.20 12.96 29.79
C LEU A 49 -46.14 13.33 28.30
N GLN A 50 -47.31 13.59 27.73
CA GLN A 50 -47.47 14.26 26.43
C GLN A 50 -47.85 15.73 26.68
N THR A 51 -47.37 16.63 25.83
CA THR A 51 -47.96 17.96 25.63
C THR A 51 -48.01 18.25 24.14
N GLN A 52 -49.05 18.97 23.70
CA GLN A 52 -49.34 19.23 22.29
C GLN A 52 -48.42 20.31 21.69
N ALA A 53 -48.47 20.44 20.37
CA ALA A 53 -47.84 21.53 19.63
C ALA A 53 -48.57 22.86 19.83
N ASP A 54 -47.84 23.95 19.57
CA ASP A 54 -48.38 25.26 19.19
C ASP A 54 -47.56 25.78 17.99
N ASP A 55 -48.11 26.74 17.23
CA ASP A 55 -47.74 27.00 15.84
C ASP A 55 -47.24 28.44 15.60
N THR A 56 -46.79 28.72 14.36
CA THR A 56 -46.50 30.04 13.76
C THR A 56 -45.23 30.78 14.22
N HIS A 57 -44.17 30.73 13.38
CA HIS A 57 -43.82 31.89 12.54
C HIS A 57 -42.58 31.69 11.61
N ARG A 58 -42.68 32.30 10.41
CA ARG A 58 -41.60 32.90 9.59
C ARG A 58 -40.65 31.99 8.76
N PRO A 59 -40.99 31.69 7.49
CA PRO A 59 -40.04 31.27 6.46
C PRO A 59 -39.43 32.49 5.73
N ALA A 60 -38.09 32.66 5.74
CA ALA A 60 -37.43 33.77 5.02
C ALA A 60 -35.90 33.63 4.76
N VAL A 61 -35.27 32.47 5.01
CA VAL A 61 -33.78 32.37 5.06
C VAL A 61 -33.18 31.20 4.27
N ARG A 62 -33.97 30.27 3.71
CA ARG A 62 -33.43 29.13 2.93
C ARG A 62 -33.12 29.49 1.47
N ASP A 63 -34.06 30.14 0.80
CA ASP A 63 -34.09 30.31 -0.67
C ASP A 63 -32.92 31.19 -1.21
N LEU A 64 -32.30 32.01 -0.35
CA LEU A 64 -31.16 32.86 -0.72
C LEU A 64 -29.82 32.11 -0.79
N PHE A 65 -29.63 31.03 -0.03
CA PHE A 65 -28.38 30.27 -0.05
C PHE A 65 -28.32 29.26 -1.21
N GLU A 66 -29.46 28.74 -1.65
CA GLU A 66 -29.52 27.78 -2.76
C GLU A 66 -29.25 28.45 -4.14
N THR A 67 -29.57 29.73 -4.29
CA THR A 67 -29.38 30.46 -5.56
C THR A 67 -27.98 31.01 -5.79
N GLU A 68 -27.22 31.33 -4.73
CA GLU A 68 -25.80 31.73 -4.87
C GLU A 68 -24.85 30.52 -4.90
N GLY A 69 -25.09 29.49 -4.07
CA GLY A 69 -24.28 28.27 -4.06
C GLY A 69 -24.30 27.52 -5.41
N SER A 70 -25.46 27.49 -6.07
CA SER A 70 -25.63 26.87 -7.39
C SER A 70 -24.77 27.55 -8.48
N ARG A 71 -24.55 28.87 -8.40
CA ARG A 71 -23.78 29.64 -9.40
C ARG A 71 -22.27 29.53 -9.26
N LEU A 72 -21.76 29.19 -8.08
CA LEU A 72 -20.33 28.95 -7.84
C LEU A 72 -19.86 27.54 -8.24
N LEU A 73 -20.79 26.59 -8.42
CA LEU A 73 -20.50 25.21 -8.82
C LEU A 73 -20.58 24.97 -10.35
N THR A 74 -21.00 25.97 -11.14
CA THR A 74 -21.34 25.80 -12.57
C THR A 74 -20.28 26.24 -13.60
N ASP A 75 -19.10 26.75 -13.20
CA ASP A 75 -18.01 27.07 -14.15
C ASP A 75 -16.65 26.44 -13.79
N VAL A 76 -16.67 25.29 -13.10
CA VAL A 76 -15.55 24.35 -13.23
C VAL A 76 -15.66 23.67 -14.59
N ARG A 77 -15.22 24.37 -15.65
CA ARG A 77 -14.91 23.74 -16.93
C ARG A 77 -13.91 22.62 -16.65
N THR A 78 -14.35 21.36 -16.76
CA THR A 78 -13.55 20.17 -16.49
C THR A 78 -12.29 20.22 -17.36
N ARG A 79 -11.15 20.59 -16.76
CA ARG A 79 -9.88 20.64 -17.48
C ARG A 79 -9.51 19.21 -17.83
N HIS A 80 -9.55 18.90 -19.11
CA HIS A 80 -9.23 17.57 -19.62
C HIS A 80 -7.75 17.26 -19.37
N VAL A 81 -7.45 16.58 -18.26
CA VAL A 81 -6.11 16.06 -17.97
C VAL A 81 -5.81 14.97 -19.00
N ASN A 82 -4.70 15.09 -19.71
CA ASN A 82 -4.22 14.02 -20.57
C ASN A 82 -3.58 12.92 -19.70
N ILE A 83 -4.20 11.75 -19.60
CA ILE A 83 -3.71 10.63 -18.78
C ILE A 83 -2.87 9.71 -19.68
N ILE A 84 -1.69 9.31 -19.19
CA ILE A 84 -0.78 8.39 -19.85
C ILE A 84 -0.50 7.22 -18.92
N HIS A 85 -0.72 5.99 -19.38
CA HIS A 85 -0.27 4.78 -18.68
C HIS A 85 1.12 4.36 -19.18
N ALA A 86 1.98 3.93 -18.26
CA ALA A 86 3.32 3.43 -18.55
C ALA A 86 3.75 2.36 -17.52
N THR A 87 4.78 1.58 -17.84
CA THR A 87 5.22 0.46 -16.98
C THR A 87 6.74 0.46 -16.80
N GLY A 88 7.18 0.22 -15.56
CA GLY A 88 8.57 -0.03 -15.19
C GLY A 88 9.53 1.13 -15.45
N VAL A 89 10.84 0.83 -15.33
CA VAL A 89 11.93 1.81 -15.43
C VAL A 89 11.94 2.57 -16.77
N GLU A 90 11.63 1.91 -17.89
CA GLU A 90 11.55 2.58 -19.19
C GLU A 90 10.30 3.45 -19.35
N GLY A 91 9.16 3.06 -18.76
CA GLY A 91 7.99 3.92 -18.64
C GLY A 91 8.29 5.17 -17.82
N ALA A 92 8.91 5.00 -16.65
CA ALA A 92 9.29 6.08 -15.74
C ALA A 92 10.23 7.12 -16.38
N ARG A 93 11.21 6.70 -17.18
CA ARG A 93 12.11 7.59 -17.96
C ARG A 93 11.37 8.40 -19.03
N ARG A 94 10.26 7.86 -19.54
CA ARG A 94 9.47 8.43 -20.64
C ARG A 94 8.23 9.20 -20.15
N ALA A 95 7.89 9.10 -18.86
CA ALA A 95 6.83 9.84 -18.20
C ALA A 95 6.98 11.37 -18.32
N ARG A 96 5.87 12.10 -18.31
CA ARG A 96 5.81 13.57 -18.50
C ARG A 96 4.69 14.18 -17.64
N GLY A 97 4.79 15.47 -17.36
CA GLY A 97 3.82 16.18 -16.50
C GLY A 97 3.98 15.78 -15.03
N THR A 98 2.87 15.73 -14.30
CA THR A 98 2.83 15.09 -12.98
C THR A 98 2.91 13.57 -13.13
N VAL A 99 3.74 12.90 -12.33
CA VAL A 99 3.97 11.45 -12.43
C VAL A 99 3.58 10.77 -11.13
N VAL A 100 2.80 9.69 -11.21
CA VAL A 100 2.51 8.80 -10.10
C VAL A 100 3.18 7.47 -10.37
N VAL A 101 4.06 7.03 -9.48
CA VAL A 101 4.66 5.68 -9.53
C VAL A 101 3.91 4.78 -8.57
N ILE A 102 3.40 3.66 -9.08
CA ILE A 102 2.46 2.77 -8.41
C ILE A 102 3.16 1.44 -8.10
N ASP A 103 3.19 1.02 -6.84
CA ASP A 103 3.71 -0.29 -6.39
C ASP A 103 2.82 -0.78 -5.24
N VAL A 104 1.78 -1.56 -5.59
CA VAL A 104 0.73 -2.00 -4.66
C VAL A 104 1.18 -3.20 -3.83
N LEU A 105 1.80 -4.18 -4.46
CA LEU A 105 2.36 -5.38 -3.81
C LEU A 105 3.89 -5.38 -3.97
N ARG A 106 4.62 -4.65 -3.11
CA ARG A 106 4.20 -4.10 -1.80
C ARG A 106 4.81 -2.74 -1.42
N SER A 107 5.66 -2.15 -2.26
CA SER A 107 6.62 -1.12 -1.84
C SER A 107 5.94 0.17 -1.35
N PHE A 108 5.00 0.76 -2.09
CA PHE A 108 4.39 2.01 -1.64
C PHE A 108 3.23 1.79 -0.66
N THR A 109 2.67 0.59 -0.62
CA THR A 109 1.86 0.16 0.53
C THR A 109 2.69 0.14 1.82
N VAL A 110 3.91 -0.43 1.80
CA VAL A 110 4.85 -0.36 2.93
C VAL A 110 5.13 1.08 3.35
N SER A 111 5.43 1.96 2.38
CA SER A 111 5.72 3.37 2.67
C SER A 111 4.52 4.07 3.33
N ALA A 112 3.30 3.80 2.87
CA ALA A 112 2.08 4.38 3.43
C ALA A 112 1.81 3.89 4.86
N TYR A 113 1.86 2.58 5.12
CA TYR A 113 1.69 2.03 6.47
C TYR A 113 2.79 2.52 7.44
N ALA A 114 4.01 2.75 6.96
CA ALA A 114 5.09 3.29 7.80
C ALA A 114 4.84 4.75 8.21
N LEU A 115 4.46 5.61 7.25
CA LEU A 115 4.14 7.02 7.53
C LEU A 115 2.89 7.14 8.44
N ALA A 116 1.86 6.33 8.20
CA ALA A 116 0.69 6.24 9.07
C ALA A 116 1.04 5.71 10.49
N GLY A 117 2.04 4.83 10.59
CA GLY A 117 2.64 4.38 11.86
C GLY A 117 3.52 5.44 12.57
N GLY A 118 3.62 6.65 12.02
CA GLY A 118 4.38 7.76 12.60
C GLY A 118 5.85 7.83 12.18
N ALA A 119 6.28 7.09 11.15
CA ALA A 119 7.58 7.32 10.52
C ALA A 119 7.67 8.77 10.03
N ARG A 120 8.80 9.42 10.31
CA ARG A 120 9.06 10.83 9.92
C ARG A 120 9.17 10.96 8.40
N GLU A 121 9.83 9.99 7.77
CA GLU A 121 10.10 9.93 6.34
C GLU A 121 10.49 8.51 5.93
N CYS A 122 10.22 8.16 4.67
CA CYS A 122 10.68 6.92 4.04
C CYS A 122 11.73 7.26 2.97
N LEU A 123 12.95 6.74 3.11
CA LEU A 123 14.09 7.01 2.24
C LEU A 123 14.32 5.85 1.27
N LEU A 124 14.02 6.06 -0.01
CA LEU A 124 14.12 5.03 -1.04
C LEU A 124 15.55 4.98 -1.61
N VAL A 125 16.13 3.78 -1.64
CA VAL A 125 17.46 3.49 -2.21
C VAL A 125 17.37 2.33 -3.21
N ARG A 126 18.42 2.17 -4.04
CA ARG A 126 18.42 1.21 -5.15
C ARG A 126 19.04 -0.14 -4.76
N SER A 127 19.90 -0.17 -3.75
CA SER A 127 20.66 -1.35 -3.35
C SER A 127 20.73 -1.53 -1.83
N VAL A 128 20.93 -2.77 -1.39
CA VAL A 128 21.13 -3.13 0.02
C VAL A 128 22.37 -2.43 0.60
N THR A 129 23.42 -2.24 -0.20
CA THR A 129 24.63 -1.51 0.21
C THR A 129 24.36 -0.03 0.48
N GLU A 130 23.61 0.65 -0.38
CA GLU A 130 23.15 2.03 -0.13
C GLU A 130 22.25 2.08 1.11
N ALA A 131 21.39 1.08 1.33
CA ALA A 131 20.49 1.00 2.49
C ALA A 131 21.24 0.91 3.83
N ARG A 132 22.21 -0.01 3.94
CA ARG A 132 23.04 -0.16 5.14
C ARG A 132 23.87 1.10 5.39
N ALA A 133 24.60 1.57 4.38
CA ALA A 133 25.43 2.77 4.50
C ALA A 133 24.64 4.05 4.83
N LEU A 134 23.35 4.12 4.47
CA LEU A 134 22.45 5.21 4.87
C LEU A 134 21.95 5.04 6.30
N ALA A 135 21.66 3.82 6.76
CA ALA A 135 21.29 3.53 8.14
C ALA A 135 22.42 3.84 9.13
N ASP A 136 23.66 3.47 8.79
CA ASP A 136 24.87 3.71 9.61
C ASP A 136 25.10 5.20 9.93
N ARG A 137 24.46 6.11 9.16
CA ARG A 137 24.56 7.57 9.31
C ARG A 137 23.21 8.27 9.59
N THR A 138 22.14 7.52 9.88
CA THR A 138 20.79 8.05 10.09
C THR A 138 20.24 7.60 11.43
N GLU A 139 20.15 8.53 12.40
CA GLU A 139 19.63 8.24 13.73
C GLU A 139 18.17 7.73 13.68
N GLY A 140 17.89 6.67 14.43
CA GLY A 140 16.57 6.06 14.50
C GLY A 140 16.14 5.28 13.24
N ALA A 141 17.04 5.04 12.29
CA ALA A 141 16.72 4.32 11.06
C ALA A 141 16.29 2.85 11.29
N VAL A 142 15.39 2.38 10.43
CA VAL A 142 14.97 0.99 10.27
C VAL A 142 15.07 0.63 8.80
N ILE A 143 15.78 -0.43 8.43
CA ILE A 143 15.89 -0.87 7.03
C ILE A 143 14.76 -1.85 6.71
N CYS A 144 14.01 -1.57 5.66
CA CYS A 144 13.03 -2.43 5.02
C CYS A 144 13.55 -2.84 3.63
N ALA A 145 13.75 -4.14 3.37
CA ALA A 145 14.31 -4.59 2.10
C ALA A 145 13.76 -5.92 1.58
N GLU A 146 13.55 -5.98 0.26
CA GLU A 146 13.45 -7.23 -0.49
C GLU A 146 14.37 -7.22 -1.71
N GLU A 147 14.85 -8.40 -2.07
CA GLU A 147 15.51 -8.68 -3.34
C GLU A 147 14.77 -9.81 -4.06
N ASP A 148 14.29 -9.52 -5.26
CA ASP A 148 13.48 -10.37 -6.14
C ASP A 148 12.27 -11.01 -5.42
N ALA A 149 11.61 -10.18 -4.62
CA ALA A 149 10.50 -10.48 -3.73
C ALA A 149 10.82 -11.54 -2.66
N LEU A 150 12.08 -11.63 -2.22
CA LEU A 150 12.54 -12.45 -1.09
C LEU A 150 13.17 -11.56 0.02
N PRO A 151 13.21 -12.04 1.29
CA PRO A 151 13.93 -11.35 2.36
C PRO A 151 15.43 -11.24 2.09
N VAL A 152 16.03 -10.12 2.48
CA VAL A 152 17.49 -9.91 2.43
C VAL A 152 18.12 -10.42 3.73
N GLU A 153 19.20 -11.20 3.62
CA GLU A 153 19.91 -11.74 4.79
C GLU A 153 20.41 -10.62 5.72
N GLY A 154 20.21 -10.79 7.03
CA GLY A 154 20.60 -9.78 8.02
C GLY A 154 19.83 -8.45 7.89
N ILE A 155 18.61 -8.46 7.35
CA ILE A 155 17.62 -7.38 7.46
C ILE A 155 16.31 -8.03 7.95
N PRO A 156 15.82 -7.72 9.17
CA PRO A 156 14.68 -8.42 9.76
C PRO A 156 13.34 -8.03 9.12
N LEU A 157 13.24 -6.82 8.59
CA LEU A 157 12.03 -6.28 7.98
C LEU A 157 12.09 -6.47 6.46
N SER A 158 11.34 -7.46 5.96
CA SER A 158 11.07 -7.54 4.53
C SER A 158 10.05 -6.47 4.10
N ASN A 159 9.77 -6.35 2.81
CA ASN A 159 8.87 -5.38 2.21
C ASN A 159 7.38 -5.70 2.50
N SER A 160 7.01 -5.83 3.77
CA SER A 160 5.71 -6.32 4.27
C SER A 160 4.97 -5.24 5.08
N PRO A 161 3.79 -4.75 4.64
CA PRO A 161 2.98 -3.84 5.44
C PRO A 161 2.50 -4.45 6.77
N THR A 162 2.35 -5.78 6.86
CA THR A 162 2.06 -6.47 8.13
C THR A 162 3.16 -6.22 9.15
N MET A 163 4.42 -6.52 8.79
CA MET A 163 5.58 -6.31 9.66
C MET A 163 5.80 -4.83 10.00
N VAL A 164 5.60 -3.93 9.04
CA VAL A 164 5.70 -2.47 9.23
C VAL A 164 4.70 -1.97 10.28
N ARG A 165 3.44 -2.43 10.22
CA ARG A 165 2.35 -2.06 11.12
C ARG A 165 2.58 -2.52 12.57
N GLU A 166 3.43 -3.52 12.78
CA GLU A 166 3.77 -4.09 14.09
C GLU A 166 4.96 -3.38 14.78
N LEU A 167 5.62 -2.45 14.08
CA LEU A 167 6.79 -1.72 14.59
C LEU A 167 6.43 -0.31 15.11
N ASP A 168 7.05 0.10 16.22
CA ASP A 168 7.03 1.50 16.66
C ASP A 168 7.98 2.34 15.79
N LEU A 169 7.41 2.96 14.76
CA LEU A 169 8.12 3.84 13.83
C LEU A 169 8.05 5.33 14.20
N ARG A 170 7.47 5.71 15.36
CA ARG A 170 7.25 7.12 15.73
C ARG A 170 8.55 7.94 15.73
N GLY A 171 8.63 8.91 14.83
CA GLY A 171 9.80 9.78 14.63
C GLY A 171 11.00 9.13 13.93
N ARG A 172 10.95 7.82 13.65
CA ARG A 172 11.98 7.04 12.97
C ARG A 172 12.03 7.33 11.47
N VAL A 173 13.08 6.83 10.82
CA VAL A 173 13.23 6.82 9.37
C VAL A 173 13.12 5.40 8.85
N LEU A 174 12.26 5.15 7.85
CA LEU A 174 12.26 3.88 7.13
C LEU A 174 13.17 3.98 5.91
N ILE A 175 14.30 3.28 5.90
CA ILE A 175 15.15 3.17 4.71
C ILE A 175 14.69 1.97 3.90
N GLN A 176 14.30 2.18 2.64
CA GLN A 176 13.54 1.20 1.88
C GLN A 176 14.21 0.83 0.55
N ARG A 177 14.28 -0.47 0.24
CA ARG A 177 14.78 -1.03 -1.03
C ARG A 177 13.82 -2.08 -1.57
N SER A 178 13.39 -1.93 -2.84
CA SER A 178 12.60 -2.94 -3.56
C SER A 178 13.17 -3.20 -4.96
N THR A 179 12.87 -4.36 -5.55
CA THR A 179 13.29 -4.69 -6.93
C THR A 179 12.47 -3.89 -7.96
N ALA A 180 11.23 -3.50 -7.64
CA ALA A 180 10.35 -2.69 -8.49
C ALA A 180 10.31 -1.21 -8.08
N GLY A 181 9.36 -0.81 -7.21
CA GLY A 181 9.01 0.58 -6.94
C GLY A 181 10.15 1.56 -6.66
N THR A 182 11.17 1.20 -5.84
CA THR A 182 12.27 2.13 -5.57
C THR A 182 13.15 2.40 -6.80
N GLN A 183 13.31 1.41 -7.69
CA GLN A 183 14.03 1.57 -8.96
C GLN A 183 13.25 2.43 -9.96
N VAL A 184 11.92 2.22 -10.03
CA VAL A 184 11.03 2.93 -10.94
C VAL A 184 10.87 4.39 -10.51
N ALA A 185 10.70 4.67 -9.21
CA ALA A 185 10.73 6.02 -8.67
C ALA A 185 12.10 6.70 -8.86
N ALA A 186 13.21 5.98 -8.68
CA ALA A 186 14.54 6.53 -8.96
C ALA A 186 14.68 7.00 -10.41
N ALA A 187 14.08 6.27 -11.36
CA ALA A 187 14.09 6.55 -12.79
C ALA A 187 13.01 7.54 -13.29
N ALA A 188 11.98 7.83 -12.49
CA ALA A 188 10.85 8.67 -12.88
C ALA A 188 11.24 10.13 -13.18
N SER A 189 10.82 10.65 -14.33
CA SER A 189 11.04 12.05 -14.74
C SER A 189 9.72 12.78 -14.92
N GLY A 190 9.54 13.93 -14.27
CA GLY A 190 8.31 14.72 -14.28
C GLY A 190 8.45 16.01 -13.48
N ASP A 191 7.43 16.87 -13.56
CA ASP A 191 7.42 18.19 -12.89
C ASP A 191 7.11 18.06 -11.39
N ASP A 192 6.20 17.15 -11.07
CA ASP A 192 5.86 16.65 -9.74
C ASP A 192 5.87 15.12 -9.80
N ILE A 193 6.38 14.46 -8.76
CA ILE A 193 6.41 12.99 -8.69
C ILE A 193 5.79 12.54 -7.35
N PHE A 194 4.91 11.54 -7.41
CA PHE A 194 4.27 10.91 -6.26
C PHE A 194 4.53 9.39 -6.25
N ALA A 195 4.63 8.81 -5.06
CA ALA A 195 4.57 7.37 -4.84
C ALA A 195 3.15 6.99 -4.41
N ALA A 196 2.61 5.88 -4.91
CA ALA A 196 1.23 5.49 -4.64
C ALA A 196 1.00 3.98 -4.58
N SER A 197 -0.06 3.62 -3.89
CA SER A 197 -0.75 2.33 -3.98
C SER A 197 -2.22 2.54 -3.61
N LEU A 198 -3.04 1.48 -3.65
CA LEU A 198 -4.49 1.56 -3.42
C LEU A 198 -4.84 2.28 -2.10
N VAL A 199 -4.07 2.06 -1.04
CA VAL A 199 -4.33 2.62 0.30
C VAL A 199 -4.21 4.15 0.38
N VAL A 200 -3.61 4.82 -0.62
CA VAL A 200 -3.46 6.29 -0.70
C VAL A 200 -3.98 6.87 -2.03
N ALA A 201 -4.73 6.08 -2.82
CA ALA A 201 -5.02 6.39 -4.22
C ALA A 201 -5.80 7.72 -4.37
N ARG A 202 -6.91 7.90 -3.66
CA ARG A 202 -7.71 9.14 -3.72
C ARG A 202 -6.96 10.37 -3.22
N ALA A 203 -6.25 10.26 -2.11
CA ALA A 203 -5.45 11.36 -1.56
C ALA A 203 -4.38 11.80 -2.56
N THR A 204 -3.69 10.84 -3.18
CA THR A 204 -2.71 11.11 -4.25
C THR A 204 -3.36 11.74 -5.49
N VAL A 205 -4.55 11.29 -5.91
CA VAL A 205 -5.31 11.94 -6.99
C VAL A 205 -5.65 13.40 -6.66
N GLN A 206 -6.13 13.70 -5.45
CA GLN A 206 -6.43 15.08 -5.05
C GLN A 206 -5.15 15.95 -5.01
N ALA A 207 -4.06 15.42 -4.46
CA ALA A 207 -2.77 16.10 -4.45
C ALA A 207 -2.27 16.40 -5.87
N CYS A 208 -2.36 15.45 -6.81
CA CYS A 208 -2.04 15.68 -8.22
C CYS A 208 -2.95 16.74 -8.86
N LEU A 209 -4.27 16.65 -8.67
CA LEU A 209 -5.22 17.60 -9.26
C LEU A 209 -5.06 19.03 -8.71
N SER A 210 -4.62 19.19 -7.45
CA SER A 210 -4.32 20.50 -6.85
C SER A 210 -3.26 21.29 -7.65
N LYS A 211 -2.31 20.58 -8.29
CA LYS A 211 -1.26 21.14 -9.16
C LYS A 211 -1.79 21.61 -10.52
N LYS A 212 -3.05 21.28 -10.85
CA LYS A 212 -3.75 21.62 -12.12
C LYS A 212 -3.00 21.14 -13.38
N PRO A 213 -2.50 19.88 -13.41
CA PRO A 213 -1.65 19.38 -14.50
C PRO A 213 -2.38 19.34 -15.85
N GLY A 214 -1.64 19.61 -16.93
CA GLY A 214 -2.11 19.35 -18.30
C GLY A 214 -1.90 17.90 -18.76
N THR A 215 -0.97 17.18 -18.13
CA THR A 215 -0.71 15.75 -18.37
C THR A 215 -0.35 15.09 -17.05
N LEU A 216 -0.85 13.87 -16.85
CA LEU A 216 -0.55 13.03 -15.69
C LEU A 216 -0.15 11.64 -16.18
N THR A 217 1.05 11.18 -15.83
CA THR A 217 1.52 9.83 -16.14
C THR A 217 1.33 8.91 -14.94
N LEU A 218 0.54 7.86 -15.10
CA LEU A 218 0.43 6.73 -14.16
C LEU A 218 1.45 5.67 -14.57
N VAL A 219 2.37 5.32 -13.67
CA VAL A 219 3.48 4.39 -13.93
C VAL A 219 3.37 3.17 -13.02
N ALA A 220 2.89 2.05 -13.55
CA ALA A 220 2.94 0.75 -12.87
C ALA A 220 4.40 0.33 -12.64
N SER A 221 4.76 -0.15 -11.45
CA SER A 221 6.14 -0.50 -11.13
C SER A 221 6.62 -1.75 -11.85
N ALA A 222 5.70 -2.70 -12.06
CA ALA A 222 5.88 -3.90 -12.85
C ALA A 222 4.64 -4.15 -13.71
N ASP A 223 4.75 -5.08 -14.67
CA ASP A 223 3.58 -5.53 -15.44
C ASP A 223 2.74 -6.51 -14.60
N HIS A 224 2.01 -5.94 -13.64
CA HIS A 224 1.36 -6.66 -12.54
C HIS A 224 -0.09 -6.21 -12.36
N PRO A 225 -1.08 -7.13 -12.26
CA PRO A 225 -2.50 -6.79 -12.22
C PRO A 225 -2.91 -5.78 -11.15
N GLU A 226 -2.27 -5.80 -9.98
CA GLU A 226 -2.51 -4.90 -8.86
C GLU A 226 -2.14 -3.44 -9.17
N ASP A 227 -1.02 -3.20 -9.85
CA ASP A 227 -0.55 -1.86 -10.20
C ASP A 227 -1.44 -1.27 -11.32
N HIS A 228 -1.81 -2.10 -12.30
CA HIS A 228 -2.76 -1.73 -13.37
C HIS A 228 -4.17 -1.46 -12.85
N ALA A 229 -4.65 -2.26 -11.88
CA ALA A 229 -5.92 -2.01 -11.20
C ALA A 229 -5.89 -0.67 -10.44
N CYS A 230 -4.79 -0.37 -9.74
CA CYS A 230 -4.61 0.92 -9.06
C CYS A 230 -4.50 2.09 -10.04
N ALA A 231 -3.82 1.94 -11.18
CA ALA A 231 -3.78 2.96 -12.23
C ALA A 231 -5.18 3.24 -12.79
N SER A 232 -5.94 2.18 -13.11
CA SER A 232 -7.32 2.29 -13.60
C SER A 232 -8.26 2.91 -12.55
N TYR A 233 -8.06 2.58 -11.27
CA TYR A 233 -8.77 3.19 -10.15
C TYR A 233 -8.50 4.70 -10.07
N MET A 234 -7.23 5.11 -10.10
CA MET A 234 -6.83 6.52 -10.04
C MET A 234 -7.30 7.31 -11.27
N GLU A 235 -7.27 6.75 -12.47
CA GLU A 235 -7.83 7.36 -13.69
C GLU A 235 -9.34 7.61 -13.56
N ALA A 236 -10.11 6.61 -13.10
CA ALA A 236 -11.54 6.77 -12.86
C ALA A 236 -11.83 7.86 -11.80
N LEU A 237 -11.03 7.94 -10.73
CA LEU A 237 -11.14 9.02 -9.74
C LEU A 237 -10.82 10.41 -10.34
N ILE A 238 -9.83 10.52 -11.24
CA ILE A 238 -9.53 11.75 -11.98
C ILE A 238 -10.73 12.15 -12.87
N GLY A 239 -11.42 11.17 -13.47
CA GLY A 239 -12.67 11.36 -14.19
C GLY A 239 -13.90 11.66 -13.33
N GLY A 240 -13.76 11.78 -12.01
CA GLY A 240 -14.87 12.01 -11.07
C GLY A 240 -15.78 10.81 -10.86
N GLN A 241 -15.34 9.61 -11.25
CA GLN A 241 -16.10 8.36 -11.14
C GLN A 241 -15.87 7.67 -9.80
N SER A 242 -16.66 6.62 -9.52
CA SER A 242 -16.46 5.70 -8.40
C SER A 242 -16.45 4.26 -8.92
N PRO A 243 -15.28 3.73 -9.31
CA PRO A 243 -15.17 2.38 -9.89
C PRO A 243 -15.29 1.28 -8.84
N ASP A 244 -15.72 0.09 -9.27
CA ASP A 244 -15.64 -1.13 -8.48
C ASP A 244 -14.19 -1.65 -8.44
N LEU A 245 -13.57 -1.56 -7.25
CA LEU A 245 -12.19 -1.99 -7.04
C LEU A 245 -12.02 -3.51 -7.08
N GLU A 246 -13.00 -4.31 -6.66
CA GLU A 246 -12.89 -5.77 -6.75
C GLU A 246 -13.07 -6.26 -8.19
N ALA A 247 -13.89 -5.57 -9.00
CA ALA A 247 -13.94 -5.81 -10.45
C ALA A 247 -12.59 -5.50 -11.12
N LEU A 248 -11.92 -4.41 -10.74
CA LEU A 248 -10.58 -4.06 -11.22
C LEU A 248 -9.51 -5.06 -10.74
N LEU A 249 -9.61 -5.57 -9.51
CA LEU A 249 -8.72 -6.58 -8.95
C LEU A 249 -9.01 -8.02 -9.41
N ALA A 250 -10.12 -8.27 -10.12
CA ALA A 250 -10.51 -9.60 -10.56
C ALA A 250 -9.44 -10.36 -11.41
N PRO A 251 -8.53 -9.71 -12.18
CA PRO A 251 -7.39 -10.39 -12.80
C PRO A 251 -6.32 -10.82 -11.79
N LEU A 252 -6.04 -10.00 -10.76
CA LEU A 252 -5.14 -10.38 -9.66
C LEU A 252 -5.67 -11.62 -8.95
N ARG A 253 -6.95 -11.60 -8.53
CA ARG A 253 -7.59 -12.67 -7.75
C ARG A 253 -7.53 -14.06 -8.44
N ARG A 254 -7.30 -14.10 -9.76
CA ARG A 254 -7.19 -15.32 -10.59
C ARG A 254 -5.73 -15.72 -10.92
N SER A 255 -4.74 -14.94 -10.48
CA SER A 255 -3.32 -15.15 -10.82
C SER A 255 -2.60 -16.13 -9.88
N GLU A 256 -1.60 -16.84 -10.41
CA GLU A 256 -0.69 -17.68 -9.59
C GLU A 256 0.03 -16.86 -8.51
N ARG A 257 0.38 -15.61 -8.81
CA ARG A 257 0.99 -14.64 -7.87
C ARG A 257 0.11 -14.42 -6.63
N TYR A 258 -1.19 -14.22 -6.83
CA TYR A 258 -2.15 -14.08 -5.74
C TYR A 258 -2.32 -15.38 -4.95
N LEU A 259 -2.44 -16.54 -5.62
CA LEU A 259 -2.56 -17.84 -4.95
C LEU A 259 -1.33 -18.18 -4.10
N ARG A 260 -0.12 -17.86 -4.60
CA ARG A 260 1.16 -18.06 -3.89
C ARG A 260 1.34 -17.10 -2.69
N ALA A 261 0.82 -15.88 -2.79
CA ALA A 261 0.82 -14.95 -1.66
C ALA A 261 -0.20 -15.38 -0.59
N LEU A 262 -1.38 -15.84 -1.02
CA LEU A 262 -2.46 -16.31 -0.13
C LEU A 262 -2.10 -17.61 0.60
N SER A 263 -1.29 -18.50 0.00
CA SER A 263 -0.87 -19.75 0.65
C SER A 263 0.10 -19.57 1.82
N GLY A 264 0.65 -18.36 2.05
CA GLY A 264 1.58 -18.07 3.15
C GLY A 264 2.94 -18.78 3.05
N THR A 265 3.20 -19.48 1.94
CA THR A 265 4.45 -20.24 1.69
C THR A 265 5.53 -19.40 0.97
N TRP A 266 5.25 -18.12 0.70
CA TRP A 266 6.20 -17.19 0.09
C TRP A 266 7.05 -16.52 1.20
N PRO A 267 8.38 -16.73 1.24
CA PRO A 267 9.24 -16.13 2.27
C PRO A 267 9.08 -14.61 2.35
N GLY A 268 8.87 -14.09 3.56
CA GLY A 268 8.70 -12.65 3.79
C GLY A 268 7.39 -12.04 3.28
N PHE A 269 6.40 -12.85 2.88
CA PHE A 269 5.09 -12.39 2.39
C PHE A 269 3.96 -13.10 3.17
N PRO A 270 3.58 -12.61 4.37
CA PRO A 270 2.41 -13.12 5.09
C PRO A 270 1.12 -12.81 4.30
N PRO A 271 0.09 -13.70 4.30
CA PRO A 271 -1.14 -13.49 3.54
C PRO A 271 -1.89 -12.19 3.87
N THR A 272 -1.77 -11.71 5.11
CA THR A 272 -2.31 -10.43 5.59
C THR A 272 -1.80 -9.21 4.81
N ASP A 273 -0.67 -9.32 4.09
CA ASP A 273 -0.23 -8.24 3.19
C ASP A 273 -1.19 -8.03 2.02
N LEU A 274 -1.91 -9.06 1.57
CA LEU A 274 -2.99 -8.91 0.58
C LEU A 274 -4.18 -8.14 1.18
N GLU A 275 -4.53 -8.43 2.45
CA GLU A 275 -5.61 -7.74 3.17
C GLU A 275 -5.30 -6.26 3.42
N LEU A 276 -4.03 -5.92 3.66
CA LEU A 276 -3.57 -4.56 3.89
C LEU A 276 -3.38 -3.77 2.59
N ALA A 277 -2.83 -4.39 1.53
CA ALA A 277 -2.49 -3.70 0.30
C ALA A 277 -3.65 -3.51 -0.69
N LEU A 278 -4.63 -4.42 -0.69
CA LEU A 278 -5.70 -4.43 -1.70
C LEU A 278 -6.92 -3.58 -1.30
N ARG A 279 -6.81 -2.82 -0.21
CA ARG A 279 -7.82 -1.85 0.23
C ARG A 279 -7.59 -0.49 -0.41
N GLY A 280 -8.61 0.06 -1.06
CA GLY A 280 -8.62 1.45 -1.49
C GLY A 280 -8.71 2.42 -0.31
N ASP A 281 -8.05 3.58 -0.42
CA ASP A 281 -8.28 4.79 0.36
C ASP A 281 -8.33 4.59 1.89
N VAL A 282 -7.35 3.86 2.42
CA VAL A 282 -7.18 3.63 3.87
C VAL A 282 -6.58 4.85 4.58
N PHE A 283 -5.80 5.66 3.85
CA PHE A 283 -5.11 6.84 4.35
C PHE A 283 -5.43 8.07 3.49
N ASP A 284 -5.48 9.23 4.14
CA ASP A 284 -5.92 10.52 3.60
C ASP A 284 -4.78 11.45 3.14
N PHE A 285 -3.53 10.98 3.19
CA PHE A 285 -2.35 11.70 2.69
C PHE A 285 -1.80 11.14 1.37
N ALA A 286 -1.17 12.00 0.58
CA ALA A 286 -0.34 11.63 -0.56
C ALA A 286 1.14 11.47 -0.15
N MET A 287 1.94 10.76 -0.96
CA MET A 287 3.39 10.61 -0.75
C MET A 287 4.19 11.27 -1.89
N PRO A 288 4.40 12.60 -1.87
CA PRO A 288 5.28 13.27 -2.82
C PRO A 288 6.74 12.79 -2.69
N VAL A 289 7.42 12.68 -3.83
CA VAL A 289 8.80 12.18 -3.95
C VAL A 289 9.77 13.36 -4.07
N ALA A 290 10.50 13.66 -3.00
CA ALA A 290 11.66 14.54 -3.06
C ALA A 290 12.92 13.78 -3.52
N ARG A 291 13.83 14.47 -4.21
CA ARG A 291 15.13 13.93 -4.66
C ARG A 291 16.26 14.50 -3.82
N ASP A 292 16.93 13.64 -3.08
CA ASP A 292 18.10 13.97 -2.26
C ASP A 292 19.39 13.39 -2.88
N ALA A 293 20.55 13.74 -2.32
CA ALA A 293 21.84 13.23 -2.77
C ALA A 293 22.02 11.74 -2.44
N GLY A 294 21.62 10.87 -3.37
CA GLY A 294 21.82 9.41 -3.31
C GLY A 294 20.61 8.61 -2.80
N TYR A 295 19.48 9.25 -2.54
CA TYR A 295 18.22 8.60 -2.16
C TYR A 295 17.02 9.47 -2.59
N LEU A 296 15.82 8.89 -2.55
CA LEU A 296 14.56 9.64 -2.63
C LEU A 296 13.94 9.73 -1.24
N ARG A 297 13.14 10.75 -0.98
CA ARG A 297 12.44 10.94 0.30
C ARG A 297 10.94 11.05 0.07
N LEU A 298 10.18 10.20 0.77
CA LEU A 298 8.73 10.29 0.90
C LEU A 298 8.38 10.83 2.29
N HIS A 299 7.32 11.62 2.36
CA HIS A 299 6.66 12.05 3.60
C HIS A 299 5.14 12.04 3.39
N ALA A 300 4.36 12.07 4.46
CA ALA A 300 2.92 12.25 4.36
C ALA A 300 2.59 13.71 4.06
N SER A 301 1.86 13.97 2.97
CA SER A 301 1.29 15.27 2.63
C SER A 301 -0.23 15.17 2.68
N PHE A 302 -0.82 15.80 3.68
CA PHE A 302 -2.25 16.05 3.81
C PHE A 302 -2.66 17.31 3.02
#